data_AF-A0A935X2X3-F1
#
_entry.id   AF-A0A935X2X3-F1
#
_cell.length_a   1.000
_cell.length_b   1.000
_cell.length_c   1.000
_cell.angle_alpha   90.00
_cell.angle_beta   90.00
_cell.angle_gamma   90.00
#
_symmetry.space_group_name_H-M   'P 1'
#
loop_
_entity.id
_entity.type
_entity.pdbx_description
1 polymer ?
#
loop_
_entity_poly.entity_id
_entity_poly.type
_entity_poly.pdbx_seq_one_letter_code
_entity_poly.pdbx_strand_id
1 'polypeptide(L)'
;MNSTLAGILLLQYHLSLVGEVSLPGTQPLELTVAPAPTANCGCHDAFDPVGFNEPGQSYRATAMALSGRDPLFRAALAVSHQDHPELSDLCIRCHMPVGWLSGRSTPGDGGALTPEDVDSGVACDICHRMIPTDPPLIGSGQYTLAPTSTKRARRGRGDLAPHPVEASDFIASSEMCGRCHSLFNPAERAHDAAGADLGTVYYEQRTYEEWADSAVADRATCVDCHMMTAHGAAARNGAEYEDLSVHSFVGGNLFVMNAARVLDPTLPISREIPVVTAWIEASLRSAAALEIREIAEGADEVEGDAPFALSVRLTNLTGHKLPTGYPEGRRVYLEVSLQMDGGAGTGGGGEAEGDGPIILSGAWDERTGDLVYDDQLRTYETEHGAYAEGIGGQRTHHLLLMNQILTDTRIPPEGFRPRALDMMPSGRDYGASAPYRNYDDVTYRFRAPAVASVRTATITVRAMYQSVDGQTVRFLVEEAMGTEAGDDLDLVWRSIGPMPPTEMAVATAVLTVKPGSSSGGPDAGPSDGAVDVDGAQSATLDDSGGCGCAATAGGGVRGASSVRGPPGSGPGILLFLVFFGALGLRCASRRGGLRRRRAAAFVASGRGSARAS
;
A
#
# COMPACT_ATOMS: atom_id res chain seq x y z
N MET A 1 -31.72 18.85 -46.40
CA MET A 1 -31.02 17.69 -45.79
C MET A 1 -29.52 17.91 -45.54
N ASN A 2 -28.99 19.15 -45.59
CA ASN A 2 -27.53 19.39 -45.42
C ASN A 2 -27.13 20.27 -44.22
N SER A 3 -28.08 20.69 -43.37
CA SER A 3 -27.77 21.60 -42.25
C SER A 3 -27.69 20.88 -40.89
N THR A 4 -28.32 19.71 -40.77
CA THR A 4 -28.37 18.91 -39.54
C THR A 4 -27.19 17.95 -39.39
N LEU A 5 -26.61 17.47 -40.50
CA LEU A 5 -25.43 16.60 -40.48
C LEU A 5 -24.13 17.36 -40.12
N ALA A 6 -24.00 18.63 -40.55
CA ALA A 6 -22.85 19.46 -40.19
C ALA A 6 -22.85 19.83 -38.69
N GLY A 7 -24.03 20.02 -38.09
CA GLY A 7 -24.17 20.27 -36.65
C GLY A 7 -23.87 19.06 -35.78
N ILE A 8 -24.16 17.84 -36.25
CA ILE A 8 -23.86 16.59 -35.52
C ILE A 8 -22.37 16.22 -35.65
N LEU A 9 -21.74 16.48 -36.80
CA LEU A 9 -20.29 16.29 -36.98
C LEU A 9 -19.45 17.33 -36.22
N LEU A 10 -19.92 18.57 -36.05
CA LEU A 10 -19.26 19.58 -35.21
C LEU A 10 -19.48 19.34 -33.71
N LEU A 11 -20.61 18.75 -33.31
CA LEU A 11 -20.83 18.33 -31.92
C LEU A 11 -19.99 17.10 -31.57
N GLN A 12 -19.77 16.17 -32.51
CA GLN A 12 -18.84 15.04 -32.33
C GLN A 12 -17.37 15.47 -32.37
N TYR A 13 -16.99 16.49 -33.16
CA TYR A 13 -15.63 17.03 -33.13
C TYR A 13 -15.33 17.89 -31.88
N HIS A 14 -16.36 18.41 -31.20
CA HIS A 14 -16.20 19.10 -29.91
C HIS A 14 -16.30 18.18 -28.69
N LEU A 15 -16.62 16.89 -28.87
CA LEU A 15 -16.52 15.87 -27.82
C LEU A 15 -15.19 15.09 -27.86
N SER A 16 -14.29 15.37 -28.81
CA SER A 16 -12.96 14.76 -28.88
C SER A 16 -11.83 15.68 -28.43
N LEU A 17 -12.15 16.86 -27.89
CA LEU A 17 -11.27 17.59 -26.98
C LEU A 17 -11.66 17.15 -25.56
N VAL A 18 -11.37 15.88 -25.28
CA VAL A 18 -11.40 15.33 -23.93
C VAL A 18 -10.37 16.14 -23.15
N GLY A 19 -10.83 17.10 -22.35
CA GLY A 19 -9.98 18.14 -21.79
C GLY A 19 -9.01 17.54 -20.77
N GLU A 20 -7.74 17.42 -21.18
CA GLU A 20 -6.61 17.15 -20.29
C GLU A 20 -6.69 18.09 -19.07
N VAL A 21 -6.45 17.56 -17.87
CA VAL A 21 -6.44 18.39 -16.66
C VAL A 21 -5.24 19.33 -16.72
N SER A 22 -5.52 20.61 -16.95
CA SER A 22 -4.47 21.64 -16.98
C SER A 22 -3.96 21.91 -15.56
N LEU A 23 -2.84 21.26 -15.22
CA LEU A 23 -2.07 21.52 -14.01
C LEU A 23 -0.84 22.38 -14.31
N PRO A 24 -0.46 23.33 -13.43
CA PRO A 24 0.77 24.11 -13.52
C PRO A 24 2.06 23.29 -13.76
N GLY A 25 3.14 24.00 -14.09
CA GLY A 25 4.43 23.41 -14.45
C GLY A 25 4.63 23.38 -15.96
N THR A 26 5.70 22.71 -16.41
CA THR A 26 6.02 22.60 -17.83
C THR A 26 4.98 21.74 -18.54
N GLN A 27 4.45 22.23 -19.66
CA GLN A 27 3.44 21.55 -20.47
C GLN A 27 4.03 20.80 -21.66
N PRO A 28 3.28 19.86 -22.26
CA PRO A 28 3.69 19.19 -23.49
C PRO A 28 4.04 20.19 -24.59
N LEU A 29 5.12 19.90 -25.32
CA LEU A 29 5.62 20.72 -26.44
C LEU A 29 6.02 22.16 -26.08
N GLU A 30 6.09 22.52 -24.79
CA GLU A 30 6.50 23.86 -24.34
C GLU A 30 8.03 24.05 -24.41
N LEU A 31 8.80 22.98 -24.21
CA LEU A 31 10.25 23.07 -24.11
C LEU A 31 10.92 23.29 -25.46
N THR A 32 11.78 24.30 -25.54
CA THR A 32 12.65 24.52 -26.71
C THR A 32 13.65 23.39 -26.94
N VAL A 33 14.05 22.71 -25.87
CA VAL A 33 14.90 21.51 -25.91
C VAL A 33 14.16 20.40 -25.20
N ALA A 34 13.71 19.39 -25.96
CA ALA A 34 13.04 18.22 -25.40
C ALA A 34 13.91 17.53 -24.33
N PRO A 35 13.32 16.90 -23.31
CA PRO A 35 14.05 16.06 -22.36
C PRO A 35 14.79 14.94 -23.10
N ALA A 36 16.06 14.75 -22.75
CA ALA A 36 16.85 13.66 -23.30
C ALA A 36 16.42 12.31 -22.67
N PRO A 37 16.26 11.26 -23.47
CA PRO A 37 16.16 9.88 -23.00
C PRO A 37 17.38 9.47 -22.17
N THR A 38 17.21 8.50 -21.27
CA THR A 38 18.29 8.01 -20.37
C THR A 38 19.51 7.50 -21.15
N ALA A 39 19.31 6.91 -22.33
CA ALA A 39 20.39 6.44 -23.21
C ALA A 39 21.40 7.53 -23.59
N ASN A 40 21.02 8.81 -23.57
CA ASN A 40 21.91 9.93 -23.89
C ASN A 40 22.89 10.26 -22.74
N CYS A 41 22.74 9.64 -21.57
CA CYS A 41 23.55 9.91 -20.38
C CYS A 41 24.68 8.88 -20.16
N GLY A 42 25.12 8.15 -21.20
CA GLY A 42 26.11 7.05 -21.07
C GLY A 42 27.50 7.41 -20.53
N CYS A 43 27.86 8.70 -20.43
CA CYS A 43 29.06 9.12 -19.69
C CYS A 43 28.93 8.90 -18.17
N HIS A 44 27.70 8.78 -17.68
CA HIS A 44 27.35 8.52 -16.28
C HIS A 44 27.09 7.04 -16.00
N ASP A 45 27.45 6.15 -16.94
CA ASP A 45 27.11 4.73 -16.86
C ASP A 45 28.26 3.81 -17.31
N ALA A 46 28.25 2.59 -16.79
CA ALA A 46 29.11 1.46 -17.10
C ALA A 46 30.63 1.74 -16.99
N PHE A 47 31.08 2.44 -15.95
CA PHE A 47 32.50 2.69 -15.64
C PHE A 47 32.96 2.20 -14.25
N ASP A 48 32.05 1.86 -13.35
CA ASP A 48 32.25 1.28 -12.03
C ASP A 48 31.50 -0.07 -11.89
N PRO A 49 31.89 -1.09 -12.67
CA PRO A 49 31.13 -2.34 -12.81
C PRO A 49 31.09 -3.20 -11.54
N VAL A 50 31.80 -2.80 -10.47
CA VAL A 50 31.91 -3.53 -9.20
C VAL A 50 31.33 -2.72 -8.04
N GLY A 51 31.53 -1.41 -8.01
CA GLY A 51 31.05 -0.57 -6.92
C GLY A 51 29.57 -0.25 -7.00
N PHE A 52 28.95 -0.27 -8.19
CA PHE A 52 27.54 0.13 -8.40
C PHE A 52 27.23 1.53 -7.84
N ASN A 53 28.23 2.40 -7.71
CA ASN A 53 28.05 3.74 -7.13
C ASN A 53 27.74 4.79 -8.20
N GLU A 54 28.09 4.51 -9.45
CA GLU A 54 27.85 5.42 -10.57
C GLU A 54 26.35 5.63 -10.86
N PRO A 55 25.94 6.81 -11.35
CA PRO A 55 24.53 7.16 -11.48
C PRO A 55 23.73 6.20 -12.38
N GLY A 56 24.23 5.87 -13.57
CA GLY A 56 23.51 5.04 -14.53
C GLY A 56 23.27 3.61 -14.03
N GLN A 57 24.29 2.99 -13.44
CA GLN A 57 24.20 1.61 -12.97
C GLN A 57 23.36 1.48 -11.70
N SER A 58 23.52 2.40 -10.75
CA SER A 58 22.69 2.40 -9.54
C SER A 58 21.21 2.69 -9.83
N TYR A 59 20.92 3.38 -10.94
CA TYR A 59 19.56 3.81 -11.31
C TYR A 59 18.77 2.82 -12.17
N ARG A 60 19.42 2.15 -13.15
CA ARG A 60 18.70 1.49 -14.27
C ARG A 60 17.76 0.35 -13.90
N ALA A 61 17.90 -0.24 -12.71
CA ALA A 61 17.05 -1.33 -12.22
C ALA A 61 16.07 -0.88 -11.12
N THR A 62 15.96 0.44 -10.88
CA THR A 62 15.03 1.01 -9.90
C THR A 62 13.61 1.10 -10.47
N ALA A 63 12.61 1.21 -9.58
CA ALA A 63 11.23 1.39 -10.01
C ALA A 63 11.01 2.70 -10.81
N MET A 64 11.85 3.73 -10.60
CA MET A 64 11.78 4.97 -11.38
C MET A 64 12.30 4.79 -12.81
N ALA A 65 13.39 4.04 -12.99
CA ALA A 65 13.91 3.71 -14.32
C ALA A 65 12.98 2.75 -15.08
N LEU A 66 12.30 1.87 -14.34
CA LEU A 66 11.40 0.86 -14.88
C LEU A 66 9.92 1.27 -14.88
N SER A 67 9.60 2.52 -14.55
CA SER A 67 8.21 2.98 -14.37
C SER A 67 7.34 2.82 -15.61
N GLY A 68 7.93 2.92 -16.80
CA GLY A 68 7.25 2.65 -18.08
C GLY A 68 7.10 1.15 -18.38
N ARG A 69 7.92 0.29 -17.78
CA ARG A 69 7.92 -1.18 -17.97
C ARG A 69 7.14 -1.93 -16.90
N ASP A 70 6.59 -1.24 -15.91
CA ASP A 70 5.84 -1.84 -14.82
C ASP A 70 4.46 -2.31 -15.30
N PRO A 71 4.21 -3.63 -15.40
CA PRO A 71 2.92 -4.13 -15.86
C PRO A 71 1.79 -3.86 -14.87
N LEU A 72 2.08 -3.72 -13.57
CA LEU A 72 1.08 -3.36 -12.57
C LEU A 72 0.56 -1.95 -12.86
N PHE A 73 1.48 -1.01 -13.09
CA PHE A 73 1.15 0.35 -13.50
C PHE A 73 0.41 0.37 -14.85
N ARG A 74 0.86 -0.39 -15.85
CA ARG A 74 0.22 -0.44 -17.18
C ARG A 74 -1.23 -0.93 -17.09
N ALA A 75 -1.49 -1.98 -16.31
CA ALA A 75 -2.84 -2.47 -16.10
C ALA A 75 -3.69 -1.45 -15.33
N ALA A 76 -3.14 -0.82 -14.28
CA ALA A 76 -3.83 0.24 -13.54
C ALA A 76 -4.13 1.46 -14.41
N LEU A 77 -3.25 1.83 -15.35
CA LEU A 77 -3.48 2.87 -16.34
C LEU A 77 -4.64 2.49 -17.28
N ALA A 78 -4.68 1.24 -17.75
CA ALA A 78 -5.75 0.76 -18.61
C ALA A 78 -7.11 0.81 -17.91
N VAL A 79 -7.20 0.35 -16.66
CA VAL A 79 -8.44 0.45 -15.84
C VAL A 79 -8.82 1.91 -15.60
N SER A 80 -7.85 2.74 -15.19
CA SER A 80 -8.08 4.18 -14.99
C SER A 80 -8.56 4.88 -16.27
N HIS A 81 -8.08 4.46 -17.44
CA HIS A 81 -8.55 4.97 -18.72
C HIS A 81 -9.97 4.56 -19.06
N GLN A 82 -10.41 3.39 -18.63
CA GLN A 82 -11.81 2.98 -18.76
C GLN A 82 -12.72 3.81 -17.85
N ASP A 83 -12.24 4.14 -16.63
CA ASP A 83 -12.99 4.94 -15.66
C ASP A 83 -13.15 6.41 -16.12
N HIS A 84 -12.02 7.05 -16.43
CA HIS A 84 -11.93 8.47 -16.77
C HIS A 84 -10.83 8.74 -17.82
N PRO A 85 -11.16 8.61 -19.12
CA PRO A 85 -10.23 8.84 -20.22
C PRO A 85 -9.54 10.22 -20.19
N GLU A 86 -10.23 11.24 -19.67
CA GLU A 86 -9.75 12.63 -19.56
C GLU A 86 -8.70 12.87 -18.49
N LEU A 87 -8.49 11.91 -17.60
CA LEU A 87 -7.56 12.04 -16.47
C LEU A 87 -6.34 11.13 -16.61
N SER A 88 -6.37 10.16 -17.52
CA SER A 88 -5.36 9.11 -17.59
C SER A 88 -3.98 9.62 -17.98
N ASP A 89 -3.90 10.74 -18.71
CA ASP A 89 -2.63 11.37 -19.07
C ASP A 89 -1.82 11.81 -17.82
N LEU A 90 -2.52 12.09 -16.71
CA LEU A 90 -1.91 12.49 -15.44
C LEU A 90 -0.96 11.40 -14.91
N CYS A 91 -1.31 10.13 -15.10
CA CYS A 91 -0.50 9.00 -14.71
C CYS A 91 0.81 8.95 -15.52
N ILE A 92 0.70 9.18 -16.84
CA ILE A 92 1.84 9.20 -17.78
C ILE A 92 2.78 10.36 -17.45
N ARG A 93 2.25 11.50 -16.98
CA ARG A 93 3.04 12.67 -16.56
C ARG A 93 4.10 12.32 -15.51
N CYS A 94 3.81 11.43 -14.58
CA CYS A 94 4.75 10.97 -13.56
C CYS A 94 5.56 9.74 -13.99
N HIS A 95 4.93 8.77 -14.67
CA HIS A 95 5.55 7.47 -14.95
C HIS A 95 6.39 7.45 -16.25
N MET A 96 6.04 8.26 -17.25
CA MET A 96 6.76 8.36 -18.54
C MET A 96 6.83 9.84 -19.00
N PRO A 97 7.44 10.72 -18.19
CA PRO A 97 7.45 12.16 -18.40
C PRO A 97 8.07 12.61 -19.73
N VAL A 98 9.03 11.85 -20.29
CA VAL A 98 9.62 12.17 -21.62
C VAL A 98 8.55 12.08 -22.72
N GLY A 99 7.73 11.03 -22.69
CA GLY A 99 6.63 10.83 -23.63
C GLY A 99 5.54 11.88 -23.44
N TRP A 100 5.14 12.13 -22.19
CA TRP A 100 4.15 13.16 -21.85
C TRP A 100 4.58 14.55 -22.32
N LEU A 101 5.81 15.00 -21.98
CA LEU A 101 6.36 16.29 -22.41
C LEU A 101 6.50 16.42 -23.94
N SER A 102 6.58 15.28 -24.64
CA SER A 102 6.64 15.24 -26.10
C SER A 102 5.25 15.16 -26.76
N GLY A 103 4.16 15.29 -26.00
CA GLY A 103 2.79 15.24 -26.51
C GLY A 103 2.31 13.83 -26.90
N ARG A 104 2.93 12.78 -26.34
CA ARG A 104 2.62 11.37 -26.64
C ARG A 104 1.78 10.69 -25.54
N SER A 105 1.08 11.47 -24.74
CA SER A 105 0.11 10.99 -23.74
C SER A 105 -1.34 11.06 -24.20
N THR A 106 -1.58 11.35 -25.48
CA THR A 106 -2.92 11.43 -26.08
C THR A 106 -3.02 10.44 -27.25
N PRO A 107 -3.90 9.42 -27.19
CA PRO A 107 -4.84 9.13 -26.10
C PRO A 107 -4.17 8.75 -24.76
N GLY A 108 -4.90 9.00 -23.66
CA GLY A 108 -4.44 8.82 -22.27
C GLY A 108 -4.21 7.36 -21.84
N ASP A 109 -4.53 6.39 -22.69
CA ASP A 109 -4.22 4.96 -22.50
C ASP A 109 -2.72 4.64 -22.67
N GLY A 110 -1.94 5.59 -23.18
CA GLY A 110 -0.52 5.42 -23.45
C GLY A 110 -0.20 4.76 -24.79
N GLY A 111 -1.18 4.52 -25.66
CA GLY A 111 -0.99 3.91 -26.99
C GLY A 111 -0.16 4.75 -27.97
N ALA A 112 0.04 6.04 -27.69
CA ALA A 112 0.89 6.94 -28.46
C ALA A 112 2.37 6.94 -28.02
N LEU A 113 2.71 6.26 -26.91
CA LEU A 113 4.07 6.20 -26.38
C LEU A 113 4.96 5.34 -27.28
N THR A 114 6.20 5.78 -27.47
CA THR A 114 7.21 5.03 -28.22
C THR A 114 7.97 4.07 -27.30
N PRO A 115 8.65 3.05 -27.85
CA PRO A 115 9.56 2.22 -27.06
C PRO A 115 10.60 3.04 -26.29
N GLU A 116 11.10 4.15 -26.86
CA GLU A 116 12.07 5.02 -26.17
C GLU A 116 11.46 5.74 -24.94
N ASP A 117 10.16 6.07 -24.97
CA ASP A 117 9.46 6.66 -23.82
C ASP A 117 9.28 5.64 -22.70
N VAL A 118 8.89 4.43 -23.08
CA VAL A 118 8.78 3.27 -22.18
C VAL A 118 10.15 2.97 -21.56
N ASP A 119 11.19 3.01 -22.39
CA ASP A 119 12.54 2.66 -22.00
C ASP A 119 13.16 3.68 -21.04
N SER A 120 12.76 4.95 -21.20
CA SER A 120 13.26 6.07 -20.41
C SER A 120 12.72 6.09 -18.99
N GLY A 121 11.49 5.60 -18.76
CA GLY A 121 10.78 5.76 -17.49
C GLY A 121 10.84 7.23 -17.02
N VAL A 122 11.20 7.43 -15.75
CA VAL A 122 11.63 8.73 -15.25
C VAL A 122 13.08 8.99 -15.68
N ALA A 123 13.29 9.73 -16.77
CA ALA A 123 14.65 9.98 -17.29
C ALA A 123 15.47 10.94 -16.41
N CYS A 124 16.80 10.90 -16.55
CA CYS A 124 17.73 11.78 -15.82
C CYS A 124 17.39 13.28 -16.00
N ASP A 125 16.97 13.67 -17.20
CA ASP A 125 16.61 15.05 -17.53
C ASP A 125 15.45 15.59 -16.70
N ILE A 126 14.59 14.72 -16.21
CA ILE A 126 13.41 15.12 -15.44
C ILE A 126 13.84 15.73 -14.10
N CYS A 127 14.76 15.07 -13.38
CA CYS A 127 15.30 15.60 -12.14
C CYS A 127 16.38 16.65 -12.40
N HIS A 128 17.33 16.36 -13.30
CA HIS A 128 18.50 17.22 -13.51
C HIS A 128 18.20 18.51 -14.28
N ARG A 129 17.01 18.68 -14.88
CA ARG A 129 16.59 19.97 -15.45
C ARG A 129 15.47 20.64 -14.67
N MET A 130 15.00 20.05 -13.57
CA MET A 130 13.94 20.64 -12.77
C MET A 130 14.41 21.94 -12.10
N ILE A 131 13.52 22.93 -12.02
CA ILE A 131 13.73 24.19 -11.31
C ILE A 131 12.68 24.38 -10.21
N PRO A 132 13.03 25.10 -9.12
CA PRO A 132 12.06 25.50 -8.12
C PRO A 132 11.05 26.49 -8.71
N THR A 133 9.89 26.57 -8.07
CA THR A 133 8.82 27.52 -8.37
C THR A 133 8.46 28.29 -7.11
N ASP A 134 7.97 29.52 -7.28
CA ASP A 134 7.47 30.35 -6.18
C ASP A 134 6.06 30.87 -6.53
N PRO A 135 5.00 30.37 -5.87
CA PRO A 135 5.03 29.38 -4.80
C PRO A 135 5.39 27.96 -5.29
N PRO A 136 5.88 27.06 -4.42
CA PRO A 136 6.11 25.66 -4.75
C PRO A 136 4.87 24.95 -5.29
N LEU A 137 5.03 24.28 -6.44
CA LEU A 137 4.02 23.39 -7.03
C LEU A 137 4.15 21.95 -6.54
N ILE A 138 3.43 21.54 -5.48
CA ILE A 138 3.51 20.17 -4.96
C ILE A 138 2.45 19.27 -5.60
N GLY A 139 2.86 18.05 -5.94
CA GLY A 139 2.03 16.94 -6.38
C GLY A 139 1.55 16.96 -7.82
N SER A 140 0.96 15.83 -8.22
CA SER A 140 0.32 15.55 -9.49
C SER A 140 1.21 15.88 -10.70
N GLY A 141 2.51 15.60 -10.58
CA GLY A 141 3.49 15.78 -11.65
C GLY A 141 3.78 17.24 -12.00
N GLN A 142 3.50 18.20 -11.12
CA GLN A 142 3.67 19.64 -11.39
C GLN A 142 5.13 20.12 -11.38
N TYR A 143 6.03 19.38 -12.04
CA TYR A 143 7.41 19.78 -12.26
C TYR A 143 7.54 20.90 -13.29
N THR A 144 8.55 21.76 -13.10
CA THR A 144 8.96 22.77 -14.09
C THR A 144 10.38 22.46 -14.52
N LEU A 145 10.60 22.29 -15.82
CA LEU A 145 11.92 22.04 -16.39
C LEU A 145 12.48 23.31 -17.03
N ALA A 146 13.78 23.53 -16.87
CA ALA A 146 14.47 24.60 -17.56
C ALA A 146 14.41 24.39 -19.09
N PRO A 147 14.23 25.45 -19.89
CA PRO A 147 14.09 25.35 -21.35
C PRO A 147 15.40 24.96 -22.06
N THR A 148 16.53 25.07 -21.36
CA THR A 148 17.86 24.75 -21.89
C THR A 148 18.29 23.32 -21.55
N SER A 149 19.35 22.83 -22.19
CA SER A 149 19.96 21.54 -21.89
C SER A 149 20.82 21.53 -20.61
N THR A 150 20.93 22.67 -19.91
CA THR A 150 21.72 22.82 -18.68
C THR A 150 21.21 21.88 -17.60
N LYS A 151 22.12 21.02 -17.12
CA LYS A 151 21.84 20.09 -16.03
C LYS A 151 22.12 20.77 -14.69
N ARG A 152 21.52 20.26 -13.63
CA ARG A 152 21.73 20.68 -12.25
C ARG A 152 22.40 19.56 -11.47
N ALA A 153 23.31 19.95 -10.61
CA ALA A 153 23.93 19.08 -9.63
C ALA A 153 24.23 19.89 -8.38
N ARG A 154 24.26 19.27 -7.21
CA ARG A 154 24.55 19.97 -5.95
C ARG A 154 25.87 20.74 -6.00
N ARG A 155 26.91 20.13 -6.58
CA ARG A 155 28.27 20.70 -6.68
C ARG A 155 28.52 21.54 -7.93
N GLY A 156 27.54 21.62 -8.84
CA GLY A 156 27.72 22.28 -10.14
C GLY A 156 28.64 21.54 -11.10
N ARG A 157 29.32 22.28 -11.98
CA ARG A 157 30.12 21.74 -13.08
C ARG A 157 31.45 21.17 -12.60
N GLY A 158 31.69 19.89 -12.89
CA GLY A 158 33.02 19.26 -12.77
C GLY A 158 33.93 19.55 -13.96
N ASP A 159 35.20 19.17 -13.84
CA ASP A 159 36.26 19.50 -14.81
C ASP A 159 36.02 18.93 -16.22
N LEU A 160 35.31 17.80 -16.32
CA LEU A 160 35.01 17.09 -17.55
C LEU A 160 33.50 16.98 -17.78
N ALA A 161 32.85 18.10 -18.09
CA ALA A 161 31.44 18.14 -18.46
C ALA A 161 31.27 18.54 -19.95
N PRO A 162 30.85 17.61 -20.83
CA PRO A 162 30.59 17.88 -22.25
C PRO A 162 29.28 18.65 -22.49
N HIS A 163 28.48 18.85 -21.44
CA HIS A 163 27.27 19.67 -21.43
C HIS A 163 27.32 20.71 -20.29
N PRO A 164 26.54 21.81 -20.38
CA PRO A 164 26.46 22.79 -19.30
C PRO A 164 25.87 22.19 -18.03
N VAL A 165 26.40 22.60 -16.88
CA VAL A 165 25.94 22.21 -15.54
C VAL A 165 25.95 23.44 -14.64
N GLU A 166 24.88 23.61 -13.85
CA GLU A 166 24.81 24.64 -12.80
C GLU A 166 24.66 24.00 -11.41
N ALA A 167 25.18 24.70 -10.40
CA ALA A 167 24.99 24.30 -9.01
C ALA A 167 23.54 24.59 -8.58
N SER A 168 22.92 23.67 -7.83
CA SER A 168 21.55 23.85 -7.33
C SER A 168 21.35 23.07 -6.03
N ASP A 169 20.90 23.75 -4.99
CA ASP A 169 20.48 23.10 -3.74
C ASP A 169 19.09 22.45 -3.89
N PHE A 170 18.28 22.92 -4.85
CA PHE A 170 16.95 22.37 -5.12
C PHE A 170 16.99 20.88 -5.51
N ILE A 171 18.05 20.43 -6.19
CA ILE A 171 18.18 19.02 -6.57
C ILE A 171 18.38 18.09 -5.37
N ALA A 172 18.80 18.62 -4.22
CA ALA A 172 18.92 17.88 -2.96
C ALA A 172 17.71 18.10 -2.03
N SER A 173 16.68 18.82 -2.48
CA SER A 173 15.51 19.16 -1.66
C SER A 173 14.41 18.09 -1.76
N SER A 174 13.67 17.90 -0.67
CA SER A 174 12.45 17.10 -0.68
C SER A 174 11.36 17.68 -1.59
N GLU A 175 11.36 19.01 -1.80
CA GLU A 175 10.38 19.70 -2.67
C GLU A 175 10.41 19.16 -4.10
N MET A 176 11.60 18.80 -4.60
CA MET A 176 11.75 18.16 -5.91
C MET A 176 11.02 16.81 -5.97
N CYS A 177 11.17 15.98 -4.94
CA CYS A 177 10.49 14.68 -4.84
C CYS A 177 8.97 14.86 -4.72
N GLY A 178 8.53 15.89 -3.99
CA GLY A 178 7.13 16.25 -3.80
C GLY A 178 6.39 16.65 -5.07
N ARG A 179 7.06 16.84 -6.22
CA ARG A 179 6.36 17.02 -7.52
C ARG A 179 5.62 15.77 -7.96
N CYS A 180 6.16 14.58 -7.65
CA CYS A 180 5.62 13.29 -8.08
C CYS A 180 5.17 12.42 -6.90
N HIS A 181 5.86 12.48 -5.75
CA HIS A 181 5.50 11.75 -4.52
C HIS A 181 4.38 12.43 -3.73
N SER A 182 3.47 13.01 -4.52
CA SER A 182 2.19 13.50 -4.11
C SER A 182 1.20 13.37 -5.27
N LEU A 183 0.06 12.68 -5.11
CA LEU A 183 -0.95 12.50 -6.16
C LEU A 183 -2.37 12.85 -5.71
N PHE A 184 -2.93 13.90 -6.30
CA PHE A 184 -4.31 14.31 -6.09
C PHE A 184 -5.17 13.85 -7.26
N ASN A 185 -6.37 13.33 -6.96
CA ASN A 185 -7.40 13.07 -7.97
C ASN A 185 -8.17 14.37 -8.24
N PRO A 186 -8.01 15.00 -9.41
CA PRO A 186 -8.67 16.27 -9.71
C PRO A 186 -10.17 16.14 -10.00
N ALA A 187 -10.69 14.92 -10.24
CA ALA A 187 -12.11 14.70 -10.54
C ALA A 187 -12.96 14.55 -9.29
N GLU A 188 -12.36 14.16 -8.17
CA GLU A 188 -13.10 13.78 -6.96
C GLU A 188 -12.86 14.75 -5.79
N ARG A 189 -13.91 14.99 -5.01
CA ARG A 189 -13.80 15.74 -3.75
C ARG A 189 -13.59 14.78 -2.59
N ALA A 190 -12.73 15.15 -1.65
CA ALA A 190 -12.47 14.33 -0.47
C ALA A 190 -13.68 14.35 0.48
N HIS A 191 -14.06 13.17 1.00
CA HIS A 191 -15.08 13.01 2.03
C HIS A 191 -14.48 12.41 3.31
N ASP A 192 -15.00 12.82 4.47
CA ASP A 192 -14.68 12.18 5.75
C ASP A 192 -15.41 10.83 5.92
N ALA A 193 -15.14 10.11 7.02
CA ALA A 193 -15.77 8.83 7.31
C ALA A 193 -17.31 8.87 7.43
N ALA A 194 -17.89 10.04 7.74
CA ALA A 194 -19.34 10.25 7.79
C ALA A 194 -19.93 10.66 6.42
N GLY A 195 -19.08 10.84 5.41
CA GLY A 195 -19.49 11.29 4.07
C GLY A 195 -19.58 12.80 3.93
N ALA A 196 -19.07 13.58 4.89
CA ALA A 196 -19.05 15.02 4.76
C ALA A 196 -17.92 15.46 3.84
N ASP A 197 -18.24 16.31 2.87
CA ASP A 197 -17.28 16.93 1.96
C ASP A 197 -16.27 17.78 2.74
N LEU A 198 -14.98 17.48 2.57
CA LEU A 198 -13.88 18.12 3.28
C LEU A 198 -13.47 19.47 2.69
N GLY A 199 -14.07 19.89 1.58
CA GLY A 199 -13.75 21.15 0.93
C GLY A 199 -12.58 21.06 -0.05
N THR A 200 -11.89 19.93 -0.14
CA THR A 200 -10.65 19.74 -0.91
C THR A 200 -10.80 18.67 -1.99
N VAL A 201 -9.89 18.65 -2.97
CA VAL A 201 -9.77 17.52 -3.90
C VAL A 201 -9.29 16.28 -3.16
N TYR A 202 -9.70 15.11 -3.65
CA TYR A 202 -9.28 13.83 -3.10
C TYR A 202 -7.80 13.58 -3.35
N TYR A 203 -7.21 12.80 -2.46
CA TYR A 203 -5.80 12.47 -2.51
C TYR A 203 -5.60 10.97 -2.49
N GLU A 204 -4.83 10.49 -3.45
CA GLU A 204 -4.46 9.08 -3.58
C GLU A 204 -3.14 8.71 -2.83
N GLN A 205 -2.04 9.49 -2.88
CA GLN A 205 -0.71 9.22 -2.23
C GLN A 205 0.01 10.37 -1.45
N ARG A 206 -0.14 10.53 -0.11
CA ARG A 206 0.40 11.71 0.63
C ARG A 206 1.85 11.65 1.12
N THR A 207 2.76 10.97 0.42
CA THR A 207 4.11 10.72 0.97
C THR A 207 4.88 12.00 1.32
N TYR A 208 4.88 13.02 0.46
CA TYR A 208 5.59 14.27 0.76
C TYR A 208 4.95 15.02 1.94
N GLU A 209 3.63 15.12 1.99
CA GLU A 209 2.91 15.79 3.09
C GLU A 209 3.05 15.02 4.41
N GLU A 210 3.04 13.68 4.36
CA GLU A 210 3.33 12.82 5.52
C GLU A 210 4.70 13.14 6.11
N TRP A 211 5.72 13.32 5.25
CA TRP A 211 7.05 13.75 5.65
C TRP A 211 7.09 15.19 6.15
N ALA A 212 6.50 16.13 5.41
CA ALA A 212 6.52 17.56 5.74
C ALA A 212 5.81 17.87 7.07
N ASP A 213 4.85 17.03 7.47
CA ASP A 213 4.11 17.15 8.73
C ASP A 213 4.72 16.31 9.87
N SER A 214 5.91 15.74 9.67
CA SER A 214 6.68 14.99 10.69
C SER A 214 7.79 15.83 11.32
N ALA A 215 8.30 15.40 12.48
CA ALA A 215 9.51 15.97 13.06
C ALA A 215 10.79 15.61 12.27
N VAL A 216 10.71 14.67 11.31
CA VAL A 216 11.84 14.27 10.48
C VAL A 216 12.19 15.34 9.45
N ALA A 217 11.20 16.10 8.97
CA ALA A 217 11.42 17.18 7.99
C ALA A 217 12.36 18.29 8.49
N ASP A 218 12.48 18.47 9.81
CA ASP A 218 13.39 19.45 10.42
C ASP A 218 14.87 19.01 10.38
N ARG A 219 15.14 17.71 10.12
CA ARG A 219 16.48 17.12 10.26
C ARG A 219 16.99 16.31 9.07
N ALA A 220 16.11 15.88 8.16
CA ALA A 220 16.48 15.10 6.98
C ALA A 220 15.54 15.34 5.81
N THR A 221 16.10 15.41 4.61
CA THR A 221 15.40 15.44 3.33
C THR A 221 15.12 14.03 2.80
N CYS A 222 14.29 13.93 1.75
CA CYS A 222 14.11 12.67 1.03
C CYS A 222 15.44 12.12 0.51
N VAL A 223 16.34 13.00 0.04
CA VAL A 223 17.64 12.63 -0.53
C VAL A 223 18.58 12.06 0.54
N ASP A 224 18.55 12.62 1.75
CA ASP A 224 19.41 12.15 2.85
C ASP A 224 19.14 10.67 3.21
N CYS A 225 17.89 10.21 3.05
CA CYS A 225 17.51 8.81 3.32
C CYS A 225 17.53 7.93 2.07
N HIS A 226 17.05 8.41 0.92
CA HIS A 226 16.84 7.58 -0.28
C HIS A 226 17.99 7.61 -1.29
N MET A 227 19.01 8.46 -1.08
CA MET A 227 20.24 8.46 -1.86
C MET A 227 21.45 8.33 -0.93
N MET A 228 21.82 7.07 -0.64
CA MET A 228 23.01 6.79 0.16
C MET A 228 24.26 7.41 -0.48
N THR A 229 25.23 7.80 0.35
CA THR A 229 26.50 8.35 -0.12
C THR A 229 27.59 7.29 -0.15
N ALA A 230 28.40 7.29 -1.20
CA ALA A 230 29.57 6.42 -1.34
C ALA A 230 30.76 7.19 -1.93
N HIS A 231 31.96 6.62 -1.80
CA HIS A 231 33.12 7.11 -2.53
C HIS A 231 33.01 6.72 -4.02
N GLY A 232 33.18 7.68 -4.94
CA GLY A 232 33.21 7.39 -6.38
C GLY A 232 33.09 8.63 -7.28
N ALA A 233 33.06 8.41 -8.59
CA ALA A 233 32.93 9.47 -9.58
C ALA A 233 31.50 9.56 -10.15
N ALA A 234 31.04 10.79 -10.40
CA ALA A 234 29.72 11.01 -11.01
C ALA A 234 29.70 10.72 -12.53
N ALA A 235 30.86 10.74 -13.19
CA ALA A 235 30.99 10.53 -14.63
C ALA A 235 32.34 9.85 -14.94
N ARG A 236 32.39 9.12 -16.06
CA ARG A 236 33.60 8.46 -16.55
C ARG A 236 34.75 9.46 -16.68
N ASN A 237 35.89 9.10 -16.09
CA ASN A 237 37.11 9.93 -16.02
C ASN A 237 36.93 11.26 -15.26
N GLY A 238 35.79 11.50 -14.61
CA GLY A 238 35.54 12.70 -13.80
C GLY A 238 36.24 12.67 -12.44
N ALA A 239 36.06 13.74 -11.68
CA ALA A 239 36.52 13.78 -10.29
C ALA A 239 35.78 12.76 -9.42
N GLU A 240 36.51 12.20 -8.45
CA GLU A 240 35.97 11.36 -7.38
C GLU A 240 35.53 12.22 -6.19
N TYR A 241 34.50 11.73 -5.49
CA TYR A 241 33.92 12.36 -4.31
C TYR A 241 33.80 11.31 -3.20
N GLU A 242 34.08 11.68 -1.96
CA GLU A 242 33.85 10.82 -0.79
C GLU A 242 32.35 10.61 -0.48
N ASP A 243 31.52 11.54 -0.95
CA ASP A 243 30.09 11.65 -0.68
C ASP A 243 29.27 11.75 -1.98
N LEU A 244 29.55 10.86 -2.94
CA LEU A 244 28.75 10.71 -4.15
C LEU A 244 27.39 10.10 -3.80
N SER A 245 26.30 10.78 -4.19
CA SER A 245 24.94 10.26 -4.03
C SER A 245 24.68 9.11 -5.02
N VAL A 246 24.44 7.92 -4.49
CA VAL A 246 24.07 6.71 -5.24
C VAL A 246 22.59 6.81 -5.62
N HIS A 247 22.27 6.58 -6.89
CA HIS A 247 20.91 6.76 -7.44
C HIS A 247 20.06 5.50 -7.25
N SER A 248 20.12 4.90 -6.05
CA SER A 248 19.40 3.66 -5.75
C SER A 248 17.89 3.86 -5.61
N PHE A 249 17.44 4.96 -4.99
CA PHE A 249 16.02 5.34 -4.82
C PHE A 249 15.09 4.19 -4.42
N VAL A 250 15.60 3.25 -3.62
CA VAL A 250 14.86 2.04 -3.30
C VAL A 250 13.75 2.34 -2.29
N GLY A 251 12.62 1.67 -2.48
CA GLY A 251 11.55 1.49 -1.49
C GLY A 251 11.40 -0.01 -1.20
N GLY A 252 10.16 -0.50 -1.11
CA GLY A 252 9.89 -1.93 -0.88
C GLY A 252 9.56 -2.77 -2.13
N ASN A 253 9.68 -2.25 -3.35
CA ASN A 253 9.14 -2.91 -4.54
C ASN A 253 10.13 -3.89 -5.19
N LEU A 254 9.99 -5.19 -4.88
CA LEU A 254 10.74 -6.27 -5.55
C LEU A 254 10.06 -6.78 -6.84
N PHE A 255 8.80 -6.43 -7.09
CA PHE A 255 8.02 -6.97 -8.20
C PHE A 255 8.49 -6.42 -9.55
N VAL A 256 8.63 -5.11 -9.68
CA VAL A 256 8.80 -4.43 -10.99
C VAL A 256 10.03 -4.88 -11.76
N MET A 257 11.17 -5.04 -11.08
CA MET A 257 12.42 -5.48 -11.72
C MET A 257 12.39 -6.94 -12.20
N ASN A 258 11.70 -7.81 -11.46
CA ASN A 258 11.47 -9.19 -11.88
C ASN A 258 10.44 -9.26 -13.02
N ALA A 259 9.37 -8.48 -12.93
CA ALA A 259 8.34 -8.36 -13.95
C ALA A 259 8.91 -7.86 -15.29
N ALA A 260 9.71 -6.79 -15.27
CA ALA A 260 10.34 -6.24 -16.46
C ALA A 260 11.25 -7.25 -17.17
N ARG A 261 11.91 -8.15 -16.43
CA ARG A 261 12.75 -9.24 -16.99
C ARG A 261 11.95 -10.36 -17.64
N VAL A 262 10.73 -10.60 -17.19
CA VAL A 262 9.82 -11.57 -17.82
C VAL A 262 9.35 -11.02 -19.18
N LEU A 263 8.94 -9.76 -19.20
CA LEU A 263 8.46 -9.10 -20.42
C LEU A 263 9.59 -8.85 -21.43
N ASP A 264 10.78 -8.48 -20.95
CA ASP A 264 11.97 -8.33 -21.78
C ASP A 264 13.18 -9.11 -21.20
N PRO A 265 13.39 -10.36 -21.66
CA PRO A 265 14.53 -11.16 -21.27
C PRO A 265 15.89 -10.63 -21.76
N THR A 266 15.92 -9.60 -22.62
CA THR A 266 17.14 -8.97 -23.13
C THR A 266 17.55 -7.73 -22.32
N LEU A 267 16.68 -7.26 -21.42
CA LEU A 267 16.94 -6.08 -20.59
C LEU A 267 18.23 -6.23 -19.77
N PRO A 268 19.21 -5.30 -19.89
CA PRO A 268 20.56 -5.47 -19.33
C PRO A 268 20.64 -5.05 -17.84
N ILE A 269 19.76 -5.63 -17.01
CA ILE A 269 19.67 -5.37 -15.56
C ILE A 269 19.97 -6.60 -14.68
N SER A 270 20.36 -7.73 -15.28
CA SER A 270 20.55 -8.98 -14.54
C SER A 270 21.64 -8.91 -13.48
N ARG A 271 22.62 -8.01 -13.63
CA ARG A 271 23.70 -7.82 -12.64
C ARG A 271 23.26 -6.91 -11.49
N GLU A 272 22.35 -5.99 -11.78
CA GLU A 272 21.83 -4.99 -10.86
C GLU A 272 20.75 -5.58 -9.95
N ILE A 273 19.96 -6.55 -10.41
CA ILE A 273 18.86 -7.16 -9.64
C ILE A 273 19.30 -7.62 -8.23
N PRO A 274 20.36 -8.43 -8.04
CA PRO A 274 20.76 -8.84 -6.69
C PRO A 274 21.19 -7.67 -5.79
N VAL A 275 21.81 -6.64 -6.37
CA VAL A 275 22.27 -5.45 -5.65
C VAL A 275 21.07 -4.60 -5.21
N VAL A 276 20.12 -4.35 -6.12
CA VAL A 276 18.90 -3.60 -5.83
C VAL A 276 18.01 -4.36 -4.84
N THR A 277 17.90 -5.69 -4.94
CA THR A 277 17.23 -6.53 -3.92
C THR A 277 17.86 -6.29 -2.54
N ALA A 278 19.19 -6.37 -2.44
CA ALA A 278 19.89 -6.16 -1.17
C ALA A 278 19.66 -4.74 -0.61
N TRP A 279 19.63 -3.72 -1.47
CA TRP A 279 19.28 -2.36 -1.07
C TRP A 279 17.84 -2.23 -0.58
N ILE A 280 16.87 -2.85 -1.28
CA ILE A 280 15.45 -2.87 -0.87
C ILE A 280 15.31 -3.51 0.51
N GLU A 281 15.90 -4.69 0.71
CA GLU A 281 15.86 -5.38 2.00
C GLU A 281 16.54 -4.57 3.11
N ALA A 282 17.69 -3.94 2.83
CA ALA A 282 18.35 -3.08 3.81
C ALA A 282 17.50 -1.85 4.15
N SER A 283 16.86 -1.24 3.16
CA SER A 283 15.93 -0.12 3.36
C SER A 283 14.75 -0.53 4.23
N LEU A 284 14.12 -1.69 3.95
CA LEU A 284 13.02 -2.22 4.74
C LEU A 284 13.43 -2.55 6.18
N ARG A 285 14.63 -3.12 6.38
CA ARG A 285 15.19 -3.37 7.72
C ARG A 285 15.47 -2.10 8.53
N SER A 286 15.78 -0.99 7.85
CA SER A 286 15.98 0.30 8.50
C SER A 286 14.68 1.06 8.81
N ALA A 287 13.55 0.65 8.21
CA ALA A 287 12.29 1.39 8.26
C ALA A 287 11.45 1.12 9.52
N ALA A 288 11.72 0.04 10.25
CA ALA A 288 10.94 -0.34 11.43
C ALA A 288 11.77 -0.98 12.54
N ALA A 289 11.32 -0.81 13.78
CA ALA A 289 11.83 -1.56 14.94
C ALA A 289 10.70 -2.36 15.59
N LEU A 290 10.98 -3.60 15.96
CA LEU A 290 10.02 -4.54 16.55
C LEU A 290 10.55 -5.01 17.91
N GLU A 291 9.69 -5.01 18.92
CA GLU A 291 10.03 -5.51 20.25
C GLU A 291 8.88 -6.33 20.86
N ILE A 292 9.21 -7.42 21.55
CA ILE A 292 8.30 -8.12 22.46
C ILE A 292 8.42 -7.43 23.82
N ARG A 293 7.30 -6.90 24.32
CA ARG A 293 7.24 -6.11 25.55
C ARG A 293 7.03 -6.97 26.78
N GLU A 294 6.15 -7.96 26.66
CA GLU A 294 5.68 -8.78 27.77
C GLU A 294 5.12 -10.10 27.26
N ILE A 295 5.32 -11.15 28.05
CA ILE A 295 4.77 -12.48 27.88
C ILE A 295 4.06 -12.85 29.19
N ALA A 296 2.85 -13.40 29.08
CA ALA A 296 2.06 -13.98 30.16
C ALA A 296 2.10 -13.20 31.51
N GLU A 297 1.53 -12.00 31.54
CA GLU A 297 1.41 -11.15 32.75
C GLU A 297 2.73 -10.98 33.53
N GLY A 298 3.85 -10.84 32.80
CA GLY A 298 5.17 -10.58 33.37
C GLY A 298 5.95 -11.85 33.74
N ALA A 299 5.54 -13.01 33.26
CA ALA A 299 6.24 -14.27 33.44
C ALA A 299 6.50 -14.98 32.10
N ASP A 300 7.71 -15.51 31.92
CA ASP A 300 8.07 -16.34 30.75
C ASP A 300 7.63 -17.81 30.95
N GLU A 301 6.63 -18.06 31.80
CA GLU A 301 6.13 -19.38 32.15
C GLU A 301 4.59 -19.42 32.09
N VAL A 302 4.04 -20.45 31.47
CA VAL A 302 2.59 -20.68 31.37
C VAL A 302 2.27 -22.15 31.61
N GLU A 303 1.12 -22.42 32.23
CA GLU A 303 0.59 -23.78 32.34
C GLU A 303 0.02 -24.24 31.00
N GLY A 304 0.18 -25.53 30.66
CA GLY A 304 -0.39 -26.13 29.47
C GLY A 304 -1.92 -25.95 29.45
N ASP A 305 -2.46 -25.70 28.26
CA ASP A 305 -3.85 -25.32 28.02
C ASP A 305 -4.31 -23.99 28.65
N ALA A 306 -3.47 -23.26 29.39
CA ALA A 306 -3.85 -21.96 29.93
C ALA A 306 -3.78 -20.85 28.85
N PRO A 307 -4.67 -19.84 28.90
CA PRO A 307 -4.54 -18.66 28.07
C PRO A 307 -3.32 -17.83 28.49
N PHE A 308 -2.65 -17.20 27.54
CA PHE A 308 -1.60 -16.21 27.79
C PHE A 308 -1.68 -15.05 26.79
N ALA A 309 -1.08 -13.93 27.18
CA ALA A 309 -0.97 -12.74 26.34
C ALA A 309 0.48 -12.52 25.88
N LEU A 310 0.64 -11.99 24.67
CA LEU A 310 1.91 -11.54 24.10
C LEU A 310 1.75 -10.08 23.68
N SER A 311 2.48 -9.18 24.32
CA SER A 311 2.50 -7.75 23.94
C SER A 311 3.68 -7.46 23.04
N VAL A 312 3.41 -6.80 21.91
CA VAL A 312 4.39 -6.46 20.87
C VAL A 312 4.27 -4.98 20.54
N ARG A 313 5.40 -4.31 20.32
CA ARG A 313 5.44 -2.97 19.73
C ARG A 313 6.13 -2.99 18.37
N LEU A 314 5.48 -2.40 17.37
CA LEU A 314 6.08 -2.05 16.09
C LEU A 314 6.24 -0.52 16.00
N THR A 315 7.46 -0.05 15.77
CA THR A 315 7.81 1.38 15.68
C THR A 315 8.18 1.75 14.26
N ASN A 316 7.60 2.83 13.74
CA ASN A 316 7.98 3.45 12.48
C ASN A 316 9.22 4.34 12.66
N LEU A 317 10.26 4.04 11.89
CA LEU A 317 11.52 4.78 11.84
C LEU A 317 11.66 5.66 10.59
N THR A 318 10.65 5.66 9.72
CA THR A 318 10.62 6.48 8.50
C THR A 318 10.11 7.90 8.79
N GLY A 319 10.35 8.80 7.83
CA GLY A 319 9.86 10.18 7.89
C GLY A 319 8.39 10.34 7.50
N HIS A 320 7.74 9.33 6.94
CA HIS A 320 6.36 9.32 6.46
C HIS A 320 5.57 8.19 7.13
N LYS A 321 4.33 7.91 6.73
CA LYS A 321 3.62 6.75 7.30
C LYS A 321 4.31 5.44 6.89
N LEU A 322 4.16 4.40 7.71
CA LEU A 322 4.66 3.06 7.42
C LEU A 322 3.50 2.09 7.14
N PRO A 323 3.43 1.50 5.93
CA PRO A 323 4.13 1.92 4.70
C PRO A 323 3.54 3.22 4.11
N THR A 324 4.25 3.93 3.22
CA THR A 324 3.70 5.09 2.48
C THR A 324 3.48 4.73 1.00
N GLY A 325 2.95 5.67 0.22
CA GLY A 325 2.79 5.55 -1.23
C GLY A 325 1.44 4.94 -1.61
N TYR A 326 1.43 4.20 -2.71
CA TYR A 326 0.21 3.65 -3.33
C TYR A 326 -0.63 2.88 -2.30
N PRO A 327 -1.92 3.22 -2.13
CA PRO A 327 -2.75 2.69 -1.05
C PRO A 327 -3.14 1.23 -1.23
N GLU A 328 -3.44 0.80 -2.46
CA GLU A 328 -3.91 -0.56 -2.74
C GLU A 328 -2.76 -1.55 -2.86
N GLY A 329 -2.94 -2.76 -2.35
CA GLY A 329 -1.97 -3.84 -2.55
C GLY A 329 -0.72 -3.78 -1.68
N ARG A 330 -0.51 -2.69 -0.92
CA ARG A 330 0.69 -2.48 -0.08
C ARG A 330 0.34 -2.51 1.39
N ARG A 331 1.04 -3.37 2.13
CA ARG A 331 0.80 -3.53 3.57
C ARG A 331 2.08 -3.92 4.29
N VAL A 332 2.17 -3.48 5.54
CA VAL A 332 2.98 -4.17 6.55
C VAL A 332 2.05 -5.05 7.36
N TYR A 333 2.48 -6.22 7.82
CA TYR A 333 1.72 -7.05 8.76
C TYR A 333 2.64 -7.72 9.76
N LEU A 334 2.07 -8.18 10.87
CA LEU A 334 2.79 -8.98 11.85
C LEU A 334 2.48 -10.46 11.65
N GLU A 335 3.52 -11.25 11.41
CA GLU A 335 3.51 -12.70 11.50
C GLU A 335 3.93 -13.09 12.93
N VAL A 336 3.11 -13.88 13.61
CA VAL A 336 3.40 -14.37 14.96
C VAL A 336 3.37 -15.88 14.94
N SER A 337 4.47 -16.51 15.34
CA SER A 337 4.57 -17.96 15.44
C SER A 337 5.07 -18.41 16.81
N LEU A 338 4.62 -19.60 17.21
CA LEU A 338 5.15 -20.31 18.37
C LEU A 338 5.53 -21.73 17.94
N GLN A 339 6.78 -22.09 18.18
CA GLN A 339 7.36 -23.40 17.87
C GLN A 339 7.81 -24.09 19.16
N MET A 340 7.42 -25.36 19.36
CA MET A 340 7.96 -26.15 20.47
C MET A 340 9.40 -26.58 20.19
N ASP A 341 10.29 -26.41 21.16
CA ASP A 341 11.68 -26.86 21.04
C ASP A 341 11.74 -28.40 21.06
N GLY A 342 12.44 -29.00 20.10
CA GLY A 342 12.54 -30.46 19.96
C GLY A 342 11.36 -31.13 19.23
N GLY A 343 10.54 -30.36 18.50
CA GLY A 343 9.44 -30.88 17.67
C GLY A 343 8.07 -30.82 18.37
N ALA A 344 7.00 -30.90 17.56
CA ALA A 344 5.62 -30.64 17.96
C ALA A 344 5.25 -31.37 19.27
N GLY A 345 4.63 -30.63 20.20
CA GLY A 345 4.09 -31.21 21.41
C GLY A 345 3.05 -32.25 21.04
N THR A 346 3.30 -33.52 21.38
CA THR A 346 2.33 -34.60 21.24
C THR A 346 1.19 -34.39 22.23
N GLY A 347 0.20 -33.58 21.86
CA GLY A 347 -1.13 -33.68 22.44
C GLY A 347 -1.69 -35.05 22.09
N GLY A 348 -2.14 -35.81 23.10
CA GLY A 348 -2.54 -37.20 22.94
C GLY A 348 -3.56 -37.41 21.80
N GLY A 349 -3.21 -38.30 20.86
CA GLY A 349 -4.11 -38.83 19.85
C GLY A 349 -4.06 -38.11 18.49
N GLY A 350 -3.00 -38.33 17.72
CA GLY A 350 -2.90 -37.94 16.31
C GLY A 350 -1.53 -37.37 15.97
N GLU A 351 -0.69 -38.17 15.32
CA GLU A 351 0.60 -37.76 14.77
C GLU A 351 0.39 -36.68 13.70
N ALA A 352 0.57 -35.41 14.07
CA ALA A 352 0.95 -34.40 13.11
C ALA A 352 2.48 -34.36 13.06
N GLU A 353 3.07 -35.21 12.20
CA GLU A 353 4.45 -35.04 11.75
C GLU A 353 4.52 -33.74 10.95
N GLY A 354 5.04 -32.68 11.56
CA GLY A 354 5.31 -31.43 10.88
C GLY A 354 6.31 -30.58 11.66
N ASP A 355 7.37 -30.13 10.99
CA ASP A 355 8.37 -29.18 11.50
C ASP A 355 7.85 -27.72 11.59
N GLY A 356 6.52 -27.54 11.55
CA GLY A 356 5.88 -26.22 11.51
C GLY A 356 5.46 -25.68 12.89
N PRO A 357 5.18 -24.38 12.97
CA PRO A 357 4.76 -23.74 14.21
C PRO A 357 3.39 -24.28 14.65
N ILE A 358 3.22 -24.46 15.96
CA ILE A 358 1.97 -24.93 16.55
C ILE A 358 0.93 -23.83 16.67
N ILE A 359 1.35 -22.57 16.64
CA ILE A 359 0.51 -21.38 16.51
C ILE A 359 1.12 -20.53 15.40
N LEU A 360 0.29 -20.07 14.47
CA LEU A 360 0.67 -19.13 13.43
C LEU A 360 -0.49 -18.14 13.22
N SER A 361 -0.21 -16.85 13.36
CA SER A 361 -1.07 -15.75 12.94
C SER A 361 -0.32 -14.95 11.87
N GLY A 362 -1.05 -14.47 10.85
CA GLY A 362 -0.44 -13.80 9.70
C GLY A 362 0.28 -14.72 8.71
N ALA A 363 -0.23 -15.94 8.51
CA ALA A 363 0.25 -16.80 7.44
C ALA A 363 -0.01 -16.16 6.05
N TRP A 364 0.85 -16.44 5.08
CA TRP A 364 0.74 -15.96 3.70
C TRP A 364 0.59 -17.15 2.74
N ASP A 365 -0.37 -17.07 1.80
CA ASP A 365 -0.59 -18.10 0.78
C ASP A 365 0.29 -17.79 -0.44
N GLU A 366 1.34 -18.60 -0.65
CA GLU A 366 2.29 -18.44 -1.75
C GLU A 366 1.66 -18.63 -3.14
N ARG A 367 0.51 -19.31 -3.23
CA ARG A 367 -0.18 -19.56 -4.50
C ARG A 367 -1.07 -18.38 -4.88
N THR A 368 -1.75 -17.77 -3.91
CA THR A 368 -2.66 -16.65 -4.21
C THR A 368 -2.04 -15.29 -4.01
N GLY A 369 -1.01 -15.18 -3.18
CA GLY A 369 -0.42 -13.91 -2.76
C GLY A 369 -1.25 -13.18 -1.70
N ASP A 370 -2.15 -13.88 -1.01
CA ASP A 370 -3.03 -13.28 -0.01
C ASP A 370 -2.59 -13.66 1.41
N LEU A 371 -2.94 -12.82 2.38
CA LEU A 371 -2.82 -13.18 3.80
C LEU A 371 -3.98 -14.10 4.20
N VAL A 372 -3.66 -15.09 5.04
CA VAL A 372 -4.67 -15.91 5.71
C VAL A 372 -5.19 -15.11 6.90
N TYR A 373 -6.47 -14.78 6.86
CA TYR A 373 -7.12 -13.99 7.90
C TYR A 373 -7.43 -14.83 9.13
N ASP A 374 -6.97 -14.36 10.28
CA ASP A 374 -7.35 -14.80 11.61
C ASP A 374 -7.87 -13.60 12.43
N ASP A 375 -8.45 -13.84 13.60
CA ASP A 375 -9.07 -12.81 14.43
C ASP A 375 -8.07 -11.83 15.08
N GLN A 376 -6.78 -12.15 15.00
CA GLN A 376 -5.69 -11.38 15.59
C GLN A 376 -4.70 -10.85 14.55
N LEU A 377 -4.93 -11.10 13.25
CA LEU A 377 -4.12 -10.58 12.17
C LEU A 377 -3.99 -9.06 12.30
N ARG A 378 -2.75 -8.59 12.33
CA ARG A 378 -2.43 -7.16 12.47
C ARG A 378 -1.79 -6.67 11.19
N THR A 379 -2.55 -5.99 10.34
CA THR A 379 -2.06 -5.32 9.12
C THR A 379 -1.90 -3.82 9.33
N TYR A 380 -1.09 -3.15 8.52
CA TYR A 380 -0.87 -1.71 8.48
C TYR A 380 -0.95 -1.30 7.02
N GLU A 381 -2.12 -0.82 6.65
CA GLU A 381 -2.52 -0.49 5.28
C GLU A 381 -3.57 0.63 5.31
N THR A 382 -3.87 1.19 4.14
CA THR A 382 -4.96 2.15 3.96
C THR A 382 -5.94 1.57 2.97
N GLU A 383 -7.23 1.67 3.27
CA GLU A 383 -8.31 1.22 2.40
C GLU A 383 -9.08 2.43 1.89
N HIS A 384 -9.10 2.58 0.57
CA HIS A 384 -9.75 3.71 -0.08
C HIS A 384 -11.09 3.28 -0.67
N GLY A 385 -11.99 4.24 -0.84
CA GLY A 385 -13.37 3.98 -1.23
C GLY A 385 -13.98 5.09 -2.08
N ALA A 386 -15.08 4.73 -2.72
CA ALA A 386 -15.97 5.64 -3.42
C ALA A 386 -17.20 5.89 -2.53
N TYR A 387 -17.37 7.14 -2.10
CA TYR A 387 -18.54 7.65 -1.42
C TYR A 387 -19.59 8.11 -2.44
N ALA A 388 -20.83 7.67 -2.22
CA ALA A 388 -22.00 8.20 -2.90
C ALA A 388 -23.12 8.52 -1.90
N GLU A 389 -23.78 9.66 -2.07
CA GLU A 389 -24.88 10.09 -1.20
C GLU A 389 -26.00 9.02 -1.16
N GLY A 390 -26.44 8.66 0.04
CA GLY A 390 -27.47 7.64 0.25
C GLY A 390 -26.97 6.18 0.18
N ILE A 391 -25.74 5.93 -0.27
CA ILE A 391 -25.09 4.61 -0.25
C ILE A 391 -24.00 4.55 0.83
N GLY A 392 -23.26 5.64 1.02
CA GLY A 392 -22.08 5.69 1.88
C GLY A 392 -20.80 5.27 1.14
N GLY A 393 -19.72 5.14 1.89
CA GLY A 393 -18.43 4.69 1.38
C GLY A 393 -18.41 3.20 1.05
N GLN A 394 -17.94 2.85 -0.15
CA GLN A 394 -17.70 1.47 -0.56
C GLN A 394 -16.24 1.32 -0.97
N ARG A 395 -15.58 0.25 -0.50
CA ARG A 395 -14.22 -0.08 -0.92
C ARG A 395 -14.19 -0.30 -2.43
N THR A 396 -13.19 0.25 -3.11
CA THR A 396 -13.01 0.09 -4.56
C THR A 396 -11.53 -0.02 -4.89
N HIS A 397 -11.19 -0.72 -5.96
CA HIS A 397 -9.84 -0.73 -6.53
C HIS A 397 -9.73 0.15 -7.78
N HIS A 398 -10.81 0.83 -8.18
CA HIS A 398 -10.82 1.82 -9.27
C HIS A 398 -10.27 3.15 -8.76
N LEU A 399 -8.99 3.44 -9.02
CA LEU A 399 -8.27 4.58 -8.44
C LEU A 399 -8.97 5.92 -8.67
N LEU A 400 -9.44 6.15 -9.89
CA LEU A 400 -10.01 7.45 -10.27
C LEU A 400 -11.43 7.67 -9.73
N LEU A 401 -12.08 6.61 -9.22
CA LEU A 401 -13.38 6.69 -8.56
C LEU A 401 -13.25 6.89 -7.04
N MET A 402 -12.05 6.79 -6.48
CA MET A 402 -11.82 6.96 -5.05
C MET A 402 -11.99 8.42 -4.63
N ASN A 403 -12.73 8.63 -3.55
CA ASN A 403 -13.01 9.96 -3.00
C ASN A 403 -13.14 9.97 -1.46
N GLN A 404 -12.86 8.84 -0.80
CA GLN A 404 -12.93 8.66 0.65
C GLN A 404 -11.83 7.69 1.14
N ILE A 405 -11.26 7.96 2.31
CA ILE A 405 -10.41 7.00 3.03
C ILE A 405 -11.30 6.29 4.05
N LEU A 406 -11.46 4.97 3.90
CA LEU A 406 -12.31 4.16 4.77
C LEU A 406 -11.58 3.81 6.07
N THR A 407 -10.34 3.35 5.94
CA THR A 407 -9.44 3.07 7.06
C THR A 407 -8.00 3.44 6.69
N ASP A 408 -7.21 3.89 7.65
CA ASP A 408 -5.78 4.14 7.50
C ASP A 408 -5.06 3.73 8.78
N THR A 409 -4.69 2.45 8.81
CA THR A 409 -4.04 1.81 9.94
C THR A 409 -2.51 1.95 9.92
N ARG A 410 -1.96 2.64 8.91
CA ARG A 410 -0.51 2.84 8.73
C ARG A 410 0.08 3.61 9.91
N ILE A 411 1.29 3.26 10.33
CA ILE A 411 1.92 3.86 11.52
C ILE A 411 2.41 5.28 11.17
N PRO A 412 2.02 6.33 11.91
CA PRO A 412 2.54 7.69 11.71
C PRO A 412 4.06 7.80 11.87
N PRO A 413 4.73 8.79 11.26
CA PRO A 413 6.12 9.10 11.55
C PRO A 413 6.30 9.78 12.91
N GLU A 414 7.55 9.89 13.38
CA GLU A 414 7.88 10.63 14.61
C GLU A 414 7.37 12.08 14.53
N GLY A 415 6.65 12.51 15.57
CA GLY A 415 6.18 13.89 15.69
C GLY A 415 5.09 14.27 14.69
N PHE A 416 4.39 13.32 14.07
CA PHE A 416 3.40 13.58 13.04
C PHE A 416 2.24 14.49 13.50
N ARG A 417 2.11 15.65 12.85
CA ARG A 417 1.05 16.65 13.08
C ARG A 417 0.35 17.00 11.76
N PRO A 418 -0.52 16.10 11.25
CA PRO A 418 -1.18 16.30 9.96
C PRO A 418 -1.99 17.60 9.94
N ARG A 419 -1.78 18.41 8.90
CA ARG A 419 -2.51 19.67 8.66
C ARG A 419 -3.84 19.44 7.93
N ALA A 420 -3.94 18.36 7.17
CA ALA A 420 -5.14 18.00 6.43
C ALA A 420 -5.96 16.93 7.16
N LEU A 421 -7.29 17.02 7.04
CA LEU A 421 -8.22 16.15 7.78
C LEU A 421 -8.17 14.69 7.33
N ASP A 422 -7.95 14.47 6.04
CA ASP A 422 -7.78 13.16 5.40
C ASP A 422 -6.38 12.55 5.58
N MET A 423 -5.48 13.20 6.33
CA MET A 423 -4.20 12.60 6.74
C MET A 423 -4.24 12.01 8.15
N MET A 424 -5.32 12.23 8.90
CA MET A 424 -5.48 11.71 10.24
C MET A 424 -5.54 10.18 10.20
N PRO A 425 -4.83 9.46 11.09
CA PRO A 425 -4.97 8.02 11.18
C PRO A 425 -6.42 7.61 11.49
N SER A 426 -6.88 6.51 10.93
CA SER A 426 -8.23 5.99 11.14
C SER A 426 -8.23 4.47 11.20
N GLY A 427 -9.06 3.88 12.08
CA GLY A 427 -9.04 2.43 12.31
C GLY A 427 -7.96 1.95 13.29
N ARG A 428 -7.11 2.84 13.81
CA ARG A 428 -6.18 2.53 14.91
C ARG A 428 -5.95 3.71 15.84
N ASP A 429 -5.78 3.42 17.13
CA ASP A 429 -5.45 4.44 18.13
C ASP A 429 -3.93 4.70 18.16
N TYR A 430 -3.54 5.85 17.62
CA TYR A 430 -2.20 6.43 17.77
C TYR A 430 -2.17 7.62 18.74
N GLY A 431 -3.23 7.81 19.53
CA GLY A 431 -3.43 8.91 20.46
C GLY A 431 -4.66 9.74 20.10
N ALA A 432 -5.28 10.35 21.12
CA ALA A 432 -6.50 11.15 20.96
C ALA A 432 -6.28 12.46 20.18
N SER A 433 -5.04 12.92 20.04
CA SER A 433 -4.69 14.16 19.31
C SER A 433 -3.22 14.19 18.92
N ALA A 434 -2.89 14.94 17.86
CA ALA A 434 -1.51 15.15 17.42
C ALA A 434 -0.60 15.77 18.51
N PRO A 435 0.70 15.38 18.58
CA PRO A 435 1.38 14.51 17.64
C PRO A 435 0.99 13.04 17.87
N TYR A 436 0.71 12.32 16.80
CA TYR A 436 0.36 10.91 16.89
C TYR A 436 1.61 10.08 17.21
N ARG A 437 1.43 8.99 17.97
CA ARG A 437 2.50 8.04 18.28
C ARG A 437 3.00 7.40 16.98
N ASN A 438 4.32 7.26 16.87
CA ASN A 438 4.97 6.60 15.74
C ASN A 438 5.15 5.09 15.95
N TYR A 439 4.31 4.49 16.78
CA TYR A 439 4.35 3.06 17.07
C TYR A 439 2.94 2.54 17.36
N ASP A 440 2.75 1.24 17.16
CA ASP A 440 1.57 0.50 17.57
C ASP A 440 1.95 -0.53 18.64
N ASP A 441 1.14 -0.59 19.69
CA ASP A 441 1.21 -1.63 20.72
C ASP A 441 0.04 -2.60 20.50
N VAL A 442 0.35 -3.87 20.24
CA VAL A 442 -0.64 -4.93 20.04
C VAL A 442 -0.50 -6.00 21.11
N THR A 443 -1.63 -6.55 21.55
CA THR A 443 -1.67 -7.67 22.49
C THR A 443 -2.37 -8.85 21.83
N TYR A 444 -1.59 -9.88 21.54
CA TYR A 444 -2.10 -11.18 21.12
C TYR A 444 -2.51 -12.00 22.33
N ARG A 445 -3.51 -12.85 22.14
CA ARG A 445 -4.02 -13.80 23.12
C ARG A 445 -4.02 -15.19 22.50
N PHE A 446 -3.29 -16.09 23.13
CA PHE A 446 -3.14 -17.46 22.68
C PHE A 446 -3.47 -18.42 23.81
N ARG A 447 -3.58 -19.71 23.48
CA ARG A 447 -3.64 -20.79 24.45
C ARG A 447 -2.34 -21.57 24.36
N ALA A 448 -1.70 -21.82 25.50
CA ALA A 448 -0.50 -22.63 25.55
C ALA A 448 -0.82 -24.09 25.15
N PRO A 449 0.07 -24.77 24.42
CA PRO A 449 -0.13 -26.18 24.07
C PRO A 449 -0.12 -27.05 25.33
N ALA A 450 -0.87 -28.15 25.31
CA ALA A 450 -0.75 -29.19 26.34
C ALA A 450 0.63 -29.86 26.26
N VAL A 451 1.29 -30.06 27.40
CA VAL A 451 2.59 -30.73 27.51
C VAL A 451 2.59 -31.72 28.68
N ALA A 452 3.23 -32.88 28.50
CA ALA A 452 3.33 -33.91 29.55
C ALA A 452 4.45 -33.66 30.56
N SER A 453 5.44 -32.85 30.19
CA SER A 453 6.56 -32.40 31.01
C SER A 453 6.86 -30.93 30.71
N VAL A 454 7.67 -30.28 31.53
CA VAL A 454 8.12 -28.92 31.23
C VAL A 454 8.84 -28.91 29.88
N ARG A 455 8.42 -28.01 29.00
CA ARG A 455 8.98 -27.82 27.67
C ARG A 455 9.23 -26.33 27.44
N THR A 456 10.14 -26.02 26.54
CA THR A 456 10.34 -24.66 26.05
C THR A 456 9.77 -24.52 24.65
N ALA A 457 9.32 -23.32 24.33
CA ALA A 457 8.85 -22.93 23.02
C ALA A 457 9.49 -21.60 22.63
N THR A 458 9.80 -21.46 21.34
CA THR A 458 10.28 -20.20 20.76
C THR A 458 9.09 -19.45 20.17
N ILE A 459 8.86 -18.24 20.66
CA ILE A 459 7.96 -17.26 20.03
C ILE A 459 8.79 -16.43 19.06
N THR A 460 8.32 -16.32 17.82
CA THR A 460 8.91 -15.44 16.81
C THR A 460 7.84 -14.49 16.29
N VAL A 461 8.11 -13.19 16.39
CA VAL A 461 7.28 -12.15 15.78
C VAL A 461 8.08 -11.48 14.67
N ARG A 462 7.49 -11.33 13.49
CA ARG A 462 8.11 -10.70 12.33
C ARG A 462 7.20 -9.61 11.79
N ALA A 463 7.77 -8.43 11.53
CA ALA A 463 7.14 -7.40 10.73
C ALA A 463 7.49 -7.67 9.27
N MET A 464 6.46 -7.91 8.44
CA MET A 464 6.59 -8.32 7.05
C MET A 464 6.01 -7.23 6.14
N TYR A 465 6.71 -6.88 5.07
CA TYR A 465 6.24 -5.96 4.04
C TYR A 465 5.81 -6.72 2.79
N GLN A 466 4.57 -6.53 2.37
CA GLN A 466 4.06 -7.04 1.10
C GLN A 466 3.93 -5.89 0.10
N SER A 467 4.65 -6.01 -1.03
CA SER A 467 4.70 -4.96 -2.06
C SER A 467 3.46 -4.89 -2.94
N VAL A 468 2.87 -6.05 -3.23
CA VAL A 468 1.69 -6.21 -4.08
C VAL A 468 0.95 -7.44 -3.55
N ASP A 469 -0.35 -7.30 -3.24
CA ASP A 469 -1.19 -8.42 -2.85
C ASP A 469 -1.88 -9.10 -4.05
N GLY A 470 -2.28 -10.34 -3.84
CA GLY A 470 -2.95 -11.14 -4.86
C GLY A 470 -4.29 -10.57 -5.30
N GLN A 471 -5.04 -9.97 -4.38
CA GLN A 471 -6.35 -9.36 -4.66
C GLN A 471 -6.23 -8.24 -5.70
N THR A 472 -5.25 -7.35 -5.53
CA THR A 472 -5.01 -6.22 -6.43
C THR A 472 -4.63 -6.70 -7.83
N VAL A 473 -3.75 -7.72 -7.94
CA VAL A 473 -3.36 -8.26 -9.24
C VAL A 473 -4.53 -8.93 -9.94
N ARG A 474 -5.33 -9.74 -9.23
CA ARG A 474 -6.52 -10.37 -9.82
C ARG A 474 -7.51 -9.33 -10.34
N PHE A 475 -7.81 -8.31 -9.54
CA PHE A 475 -8.67 -7.20 -9.97
C PHE A 475 -8.14 -6.54 -11.25
N LEU A 476 -6.85 -6.17 -11.29
CA LEU A 476 -6.27 -5.50 -12.46
C LEU A 476 -6.25 -6.39 -13.71
N VAL A 477 -5.97 -7.68 -13.55
CA VAL A 477 -6.01 -8.64 -14.68
C VAL A 477 -7.45 -8.80 -15.19
N GLU A 478 -8.44 -8.88 -14.30
CA GLU A 478 -9.85 -9.02 -14.67
C GLU A 478 -10.39 -7.77 -15.36
N GLU A 479 -10.13 -6.57 -14.82
CA GLU A 479 -10.64 -5.31 -15.36
C GLU A 479 -9.85 -4.80 -16.58
N ALA A 480 -8.56 -5.13 -16.69
CA ALA A 480 -7.77 -4.83 -17.89
C ALA A 480 -7.83 -5.95 -18.95
N MET A 481 -8.71 -6.95 -18.77
CA MET A 481 -8.80 -8.12 -19.66
C MET A 481 -9.07 -7.70 -21.12
N GLY A 482 -8.28 -8.27 -22.04
CA GLY A 482 -8.38 -7.95 -23.47
C GLY A 482 -7.57 -6.73 -23.91
N THR A 483 -6.78 -6.15 -23.01
CA THR A 483 -5.72 -5.17 -23.32
C THR A 483 -4.35 -5.83 -23.24
N GLU A 484 -3.36 -5.32 -23.99
CA GLU A 484 -1.97 -5.79 -23.90
C GLU A 484 -1.43 -5.68 -22.46
N ALA A 485 -1.79 -4.61 -21.75
CA ALA A 485 -1.39 -4.39 -20.36
C ALA A 485 -1.94 -5.45 -19.39
N GLY A 486 -3.19 -5.87 -19.56
CA GLY A 486 -3.78 -6.94 -18.76
C GLY A 486 -3.14 -8.30 -19.04
N ASP A 487 -2.90 -8.60 -20.33
CA ASP A 487 -2.25 -9.84 -20.77
C ASP A 487 -0.80 -9.93 -20.26
N ASP A 488 -0.05 -8.82 -20.28
CA ASP A 488 1.31 -8.73 -19.76
C ASP A 488 1.35 -8.95 -18.24
N LEU A 489 0.42 -8.36 -17.48
CA LEU A 489 0.35 -8.57 -16.03
C LEU A 489 -0.02 -10.03 -15.67
N ASP A 490 -0.96 -10.64 -16.39
CA ASP A 490 -1.32 -12.06 -16.20
C ASP A 490 -0.13 -12.99 -16.55
N LEU A 491 0.58 -12.71 -17.66
CA LEU A 491 1.78 -13.43 -18.05
C LEU A 491 2.84 -13.36 -16.95
N VAL A 492 3.14 -12.16 -16.45
CA VAL A 492 4.12 -11.94 -15.38
C VAL A 492 3.70 -12.70 -14.12
N TRP A 493 2.46 -12.51 -13.67
CA TRP A 493 1.98 -13.13 -12.44
C TRP A 493 2.03 -14.67 -12.51
N ARG A 494 1.73 -15.27 -13.67
CA ARG A 494 1.86 -16.72 -13.87
C ARG A 494 3.31 -17.19 -13.98
N SER A 495 4.22 -16.33 -14.40
CA SER A 495 5.62 -16.67 -14.64
C SER A 495 6.47 -16.62 -13.38
N ILE A 496 6.31 -15.60 -12.55
CA ILE A 496 7.10 -15.42 -11.32
C ILE A 496 6.29 -15.66 -10.04
N GLY A 497 4.96 -15.75 -10.13
CA GLY A 497 4.08 -15.92 -8.98
C GLY A 497 3.99 -14.68 -8.10
N PRO A 498 3.23 -14.78 -6.99
CA PRO A 498 3.27 -13.79 -5.93
C PRO A 498 4.68 -13.65 -5.35
N MET A 499 5.16 -12.41 -5.20
CA MET A 499 6.45 -12.16 -4.54
C MET A 499 6.29 -12.35 -3.03
N PRO A 500 7.16 -13.15 -2.37
CA PRO A 500 7.12 -13.33 -0.93
C PRO A 500 7.24 -12.00 -0.18
N PRO A 501 6.46 -11.79 0.91
CA PRO A 501 6.65 -10.64 1.78
C PRO A 501 8.06 -10.59 2.34
N THR A 502 8.63 -9.39 2.40
CA THR A 502 10.00 -9.16 2.85
C THR A 502 10.03 -8.84 4.34
N GLU A 503 10.91 -9.50 5.09
CA GLU A 503 11.08 -9.22 6.52
C GLU A 503 11.70 -7.84 6.74
N MET A 504 11.03 -7.04 7.57
CA MET A 504 11.51 -5.74 8.02
C MET A 504 12.21 -5.85 9.38
N ALA A 505 11.61 -6.57 10.32
CA ALA A 505 12.15 -6.71 11.67
C ALA A 505 11.66 -8.02 12.29
N VAL A 506 12.47 -8.58 13.18
CA VAL A 506 12.15 -9.81 13.92
C VAL A 506 12.46 -9.63 15.40
N ALA A 507 11.59 -10.17 16.24
CA ALA A 507 11.80 -10.28 17.68
C ALA A 507 11.48 -11.71 18.11
N THR A 508 12.31 -12.29 18.98
CA THR A 508 12.12 -13.64 19.50
C THR A 508 12.12 -13.64 21.02
N ALA A 509 11.40 -14.60 21.59
CA ALA A 509 11.40 -14.85 23.01
C ALA A 509 11.18 -16.34 23.30
N VAL A 510 11.53 -16.76 24.51
CA VAL A 510 11.36 -18.14 24.96
C VAL A 510 10.20 -18.18 25.96
N LEU A 511 9.27 -19.10 25.74
CA LEU A 511 8.18 -19.42 26.65
C LEU A 511 8.40 -20.80 27.26
N THR A 512 8.36 -20.88 28.58
CA THR A 512 8.34 -22.17 29.29
C THR A 512 6.90 -22.62 29.48
N VAL A 513 6.56 -23.79 28.95
CA VAL A 513 5.24 -24.41 29.13
C VAL A 513 5.35 -25.53 30.15
N LYS A 514 4.60 -25.42 31.25
CA LYS A 514 4.51 -26.43 32.30
C LYS A 514 3.34 -27.38 32.04
N PRO A 515 3.37 -28.63 32.55
CA PRO A 515 2.20 -29.50 32.47
C PRO A 515 1.02 -28.87 33.17
N GLY A 516 -0.11 -28.71 32.46
CA GLY A 516 -1.31 -28.16 33.05
C GLY A 516 -1.70 -28.93 34.31
N SER A 517 -2.15 -28.23 35.35
CA SER A 517 -2.64 -28.89 36.56
C SER A 517 -3.78 -29.83 36.16
N SER A 518 -3.56 -31.14 36.25
CA SER A 518 -4.68 -32.07 36.18
C SER A 518 -5.67 -31.64 37.26
N SER A 519 -6.91 -31.36 36.88
CA SER A 519 -7.98 -31.33 37.86
C SER A 519 -7.99 -32.72 38.49
N GLY A 520 -7.37 -32.85 39.66
CA GLY A 520 -7.37 -34.09 40.41
C GLY A 520 -8.82 -34.55 40.55
N GLY A 521 -9.16 -35.65 39.87
CA GLY A 521 -10.28 -36.46 40.33
C GLY A 521 -9.99 -36.80 41.79
N PRO A 522 -11.01 -36.76 42.68
CA PRO A 522 -10.77 -36.95 44.10
C PRO A 522 -9.97 -38.22 44.31
N ASP A 523 -8.82 -38.09 44.98
CA ASP A 523 -8.00 -39.23 45.41
C ASP A 523 -8.94 -40.25 46.06
N ALA A 524 -9.14 -41.39 45.39
CA ALA A 524 -9.67 -42.56 46.02
C ALA A 524 -8.61 -43.03 47.01
N GLY A 525 -8.69 -42.52 48.24
CA GLY A 525 -7.90 -43.00 49.35
C GLY A 525 -8.08 -44.52 49.51
N PRO A 526 -7.06 -45.23 50.01
CA PRO A 526 -7.12 -46.68 50.14
C PRO A 526 -8.22 -47.05 51.15
N SER A 527 -9.25 -47.74 50.68
CA SER A 527 -10.28 -48.33 51.54
C SER A 527 -9.75 -49.63 52.13
N ASP A 528 -9.01 -49.53 53.24
CA ASP A 528 -8.79 -50.64 54.15
C ASP A 528 -10.03 -50.77 55.06
N GLY A 529 -10.75 -51.89 54.94
CA GLY A 529 -11.94 -52.11 55.76
C GLY A 529 -12.68 -53.40 55.44
N ALA A 530 -12.02 -54.54 55.69
CA ALA A 530 -12.72 -55.82 55.80
C ALA A 530 -13.66 -55.79 57.01
N VAL A 531 -14.95 -56.07 56.79
CA VAL A 531 -15.81 -56.63 57.83
C VAL A 531 -16.73 -57.66 57.20
N ASP A 532 -16.50 -58.89 57.65
CA ASP A 532 -17.25 -60.11 57.35
C ASP A 532 -18.41 -60.21 58.34
N VAL A 533 -19.63 -60.46 57.86
CA VAL A 533 -20.72 -61.03 58.69
C VAL A 533 -21.74 -61.75 57.82
N ASP A 534 -21.74 -63.07 57.98
CA ASP A 534 -22.78 -64.02 57.61
C ASP A 534 -24.16 -63.65 58.18
N GLY A 535 -25.23 -63.99 57.44
CA GLY A 535 -26.58 -63.98 57.99
C GLY A 535 -27.70 -64.07 56.95
N ALA A 536 -27.97 -65.27 56.47
CA ALA A 536 -29.04 -65.63 55.55
C ALA A 536 -30.45 -65.20 56.00
N GLN A 537 -31.29 -64.80 55.03
CA GLN A 537 -32.68 -65.27 54.93
C GLN A 537 -33.30 -65.02 53.54
N SER A 538 -34.13 -65.99 53.14
CA SER A 538 -34.72 -66.28 51.83
C SER A 538 -35.92 -65.40 51.46
N ALA A 539 -36.14 -65.19 50.15
CA ALA A 539 -37.41 -65.52 49.48
C ALA A 539 -37.35 -65.29 47.94
N THR A 540 -37.58 -66.41 47.27
CA THR A 540 -37.93 -66.77 45.89
C THR A 540 -38.99 -65.97 45.11
N LEU A 541 -38.88 -66.06 43.75
CA LEU A 541 -39.91 -66.04 42.68
C LEU A 541 -40.51 -64.68 42.27
N ASP A 542 -40.89 -64.36 41.02
CA ASP A 542 -40.85 -64.97 39.68
C ASP A 542 -41.09 -63.88 38.60
N ASP A 543 -41.35 -64.33 37.39
CA ASP A 543 -41.32 -63.71 36.07
C ASP A 543 -42.58 -62.87 35.69
N SER A 544 -42.50 -62.19 34.55
CA SER A 544 -43.59 -61.69 33.67
C SER A 544 -44.18 -60.28 33.88
N GLY A 545 -44.33 -59.57 32.75
CA GLY A 545 -45.45 -58.62 32.56
C GLY A 545 -45.09 -57.23 32.04
N GLY A 546 -44.98 -57.07 30.71
CA GLY A 546 -45.13 -55.79 30.03
C GLY A 546 -46.61 -55.43 29.71
N CYS A 547 -46.79 -54.22 29.15
CA CYS A 547 -48.00 -53.47 28.76
C CYS A 547 -48.54 -52.53 29.87
N GLY A 548 -48.77 -51.22 29.67
CA GLY A 548 -48.96 -50.42 28.45
C GLY A 548 -50.36 -49.78 28.46
N CYS A 549 -50.46 -48.45 28.26
CA CYS A 549 -51.58 -47.61 27.75
C CYS A 549 -51.36 -46.16 28.27
N ALA A 550 -51.60 -45.06 27.54
CA ALA A 550 -52.65 -44.82 26.54
C ALA A 550 -52.26 -43.77 25.48
N ALA A 551 -52.98 -43.85 24.35
CA ALA A 551 -52.89 -43.06 23.12
C ALA A 551 -53.91 -41.90 23.06
N THR A 552 -53.80 -41.04 22.04
CA THR A 552 -54.92 -40.76 21.10
C THR A 552 -54.43 -40.03 19.85
N ALA A 553 -55.14 -40.27 18.73
CA ALA A 553 -54.76 -40.04 17.35
C ALA A 553 -55.62 -38.96 16.66
N GLY A 554 -55.24 -38.56 15.43
CA GLY A 554 -56.24 -38.06 14.46
C GLY A 554 -55.74 -37.28 13.22
N GLY A 555 -55.51 -38.00 12.10
CA GLY A 555 -55.72 -37.56 10.69
C GLY A 555 -54.62 -36.72 10.03
N GLY A 556 -54.20 -36.91 8.77
CA GLY A 556 -54.55 -37.84 7.70
C GLY A 556 -53.84 -37.41 6.39
N VAL A 557 -53.01 -38.28 5.80
CA VAL A 557 -53.17 -38.90 4.45
C VAL A 557 -52.46 -38.22 3.26
N ARG A 558 -51.48 -38.99 2.71
CA ARG A 558 -50.93 -39.11 1.33
C ARG A 558 -50.21 -37.88 0.73
N GLY A 559 -49.05 -38.00 0.06
CA GLY A 559 -48.29 -39.14 -0.43
C GLY A 559 -47.61 -38.78 -1.77
N ALA A 560 -46.43 -39.38 -2.01
CA ALA A 560 -45.71 -39.54 -3.27
C ALA A 560 -44.59 -38.54 -3.63
N SER A 561 -43.50 -39.17 -4.05
CA SER A 561 -42.16 -38.68 -4.31
C SER A 561 -41.93 -38.32 -5.78
N SER A 562 -40.93 -37.45 -5.98
CA SER A 562 -39.79 -37.57 -6.90
C SER A 562 -39.86 -37.16 -8.40
N VAL A 563 -38.80 -36.40 -8.78
CA VAL A 563 -37.95 -36.47 -10.01
C VAL A 563 -38.24 -35.56 -11.22
N ARG A 564 -37.23 -34.70 -11.53
CA ARG A 564 -36.70 -34.13 -12.83
C ARG A 564 -37.70 -33.42 -13.78
N GLY A 565 -37.43 -32.32 -14.48
CA GLY A 565 -36.27 -31.47 -14.84
C GLY A 565 -36.79 -30.33 -15.77
N PRO A 566 -35.92 -29.47 -16.36
CA PRO A 566 -36.22 -28.11 -16.91
C PRO A 566 -36.72 -28.16 -18.40
N PRO A 567 -37.09 -27.08 -19.15
CA PRO A 567 -36.26 -25.88 -19.48
C PRO A 567 -36.97 -24.54 -19.88
N GLY A 568 -36.16 -23.50 -20.20
CA GLY A 568 -36.47 -22.42 -21.17
C GLY A 568 -36.80 -21.04 -20.56
N SER A 569 -35.93 -20.02 -20.61
CA SER A 569 -35.53 -19.15 -21.74
C SER A 569 -36.53 -18.04 -22.10
N GLY A 570 -36.15 -16.77 -21.93
CA GLY A 570 -36.57 -15.68 -22.81
C GLY A 570 -36.97 -14.35 -22.14
N PRO A 571 -36.69 -13.18 -22.75
CA PRO A 571 -36.41 -11.92 -22.05
C PRO A 571 -37.58 -10.91 -22.07
N GLY A 572 -37.58 -9.98 -21.12
CA GLY A 572 -38.55 -8.89 -21.03
C GLY A 572 -37.89 -7.52 -20.99
N ILE A 573 -37.81 -6.88 -22.16
CA ILE A 573 -37.54 -5.46 -22.35
C ILE A 573 -38.73 -4.65 -21.80
N LEU A 574 -38.50 -3.66 -20.94
CA LEU A 574 -39.47 -2.59 -20.70
C LEU A 574 -38.80 -1.22 -20.78
N LEU A 575 -39.12 -0.53 -21.87
CA LEU A 575 -38.85 0.87 -22.14
C LEU A 575 -40.13 1.65 -21.84
N PHE A 576 -40.15 2.59 -20.88
CA PHE A 576 -41.20 3.62 -20.82
C PHE A 576 -40.69 4.93 -20.20
N LEU A 577 -40.45 5.89 -21.12
CA LEU A 577 -40.95 7.26 -21.15
C LEU A 577 -40.76 8.19 -19.93
N VAL A 578 -39.89 9.17 -20.19
CA VAL A 578 -39.85 10.56 -19.71
C VAL A 578 -41.23 11.19 -19.53
N PHE A 579 -41.48 11.78 -18.36
CA PHE A 579 -42.50 12.82 -18.17
C PHE A 579 -41.84 14.10 -17.66
N PHE A 580 -41.87 15.14 -18.49
CA PHE A 580 -41.64 16.53 -18.10
C PHE A 580 -42.87 17.03 -17.32
N GLY A 581 -42.63 17.57 -16.12
CA GLY A 581 -43.65 18.21 -15.30
C GLY A 581 -43.10 19.48 -14.65
N ALA A 582 -43.10 20.58 -15.40
CA ALA A 582 -42.91 21.92 -14.86
C ALA A 582 -44.26 22.48 -14.42
N LEU A 583 -44.39 22.86 -13.14
CA LEU A 583 -45.26 23.97 -12.74
C LEU A 583 -44.80 24.53 -11.39
N GLY A 584 -44.40 25.79 -11.40
CA GLY A 584 -43.92 26.50 -10.22
C GLY A 584 -45.04 27.05 -9.35
N LEU A 585 -44.70 27.30 -8.09
CA LEU A 585 -45.35 28.33 -7.28
C LEU A 585 -44.29 29.18 -6.58
N ARG A 586 -44.35 30.48 -6.87
CA ARG A 586 -43.68 31.55 -6.13
C ARG A 586 -44.43 31.81 -4.82
N CYS A 587 -43.70 31.98 -3.72
CA CYS A 587 -44.07 32.95 -2.70
C CYS A 587 -42.81 33.51 -2.02
N ALA A 588 -42.82 34.82 -1.79
CA ALA A 588 -41.69 35.63 -1.38
C ALA A 588 -41.85 36.16 0.05
N SER A 589 -40.73 36.64 0.60
CA SER A 589 -40.56 37.51 1.76
C SER A 589 -40.52 36.79 3.12
N ARG A 590 -39.64 37.10 4.10
CA ARG A 590 -38.98 38.36 4.49
C ARG A 590 -37.67 38.10 5.27
N ARG A 591 -36.68 38.94 4.98
CA ARG A 591 -35.70 39.67 5.84
C ARG A 591 -35.40 39.22 7.28
N GLY A 592 -34.10 39.06 7.53
CA GLY A 592 -33.36 39.38 8.76
C GLY A 592 -32.03 38.62 8.74
N GLY A 593 -30.82 39.18 8.65
CA GLY A 593 -30.32 40.49 9.03
C GLY A 593 -29.24 40.29 10.09
N LEU A 594 -28.00 39.91 9.73
CA LEU A 594 -26.86 40.06 10.62
C LEU A 594 -25.56 40.38 9.89
N ARG A 595 -24.81 41.29 10.53
CA ARG A 595 -23.82 42.20 9.98
C ARG A 595 -22.44 41.56 9.82
N ARG A 596 -21.76 41.96 8.74
CA ARG A 596 -20.32 41.89 8.54
C ARG A 596 -19.56 42.54 9.71
N ARG A 597 -18.51 41.88 10.23
CA ARG A 597 -17.39 42.53 10.90
C ARG A 597 -16.16 42.42 10.00
N ARG A 598 -15.61 43.58 9.64
CA ARG A 598 -14.28 43.75 9.03
C ARG A 598 -13.22 43.50 10.11
N ALA A 599 -12.21 42.69 9.80
CA ALA A 599 -10.95 42.69 10.54
C ALA A 599 -9.93 43.54 9.75
N ALA A 600 -9.24 44.39 10.49
CA ALA A 600 -8.34 45.42 10.01
C ALA A 600 -6.95 44.85 9.68
N ALA A 601 -6.33 45.45 8.66
CA ALA A 601 -4.92 45.31 8.34
C ALA A 601 -4.05 45.89 9.46
N PHE A 602 -3.00 45.16 9.84
CA PHE A 602 -1.94 45.66 10.70
C PHE A 602 -0.69 45.88 9.85
N VAL A 603 -0.34 47.15 9.68
CA VAL A 603 0.95 47.62 9.16
C VAL A 603 1.81 47.99 10.37
N ALA A 604 3.03 47.46 10.45
CA ALA A 604 4.06 47.97 11.35
C ALA A 604 5.41 48.05 10.62
N SER A 605 5.79 49.27 10.25
CA SER A 605 7.17 49.77 10.16
C SER A 605 7.93 49.43 11.46
N GLY A 606 9.21 49.09 11.51
CA GLY A 606 10.37 49.60 10.78
C GLY A 606 11.41 50.07 11.82
N ARG A 607 12.63 49.53 11.74
CA ARG A 607 13.93 49.96 12.35
C ARG A 607 14.94 48.87 11.91
N GLY A 608 16.05 49.08 11.21
CA GLY A 608 16.89 50.26 11.03
C GLY A 608 18.15 50.15 11.89
N SER A 609 19.19 49.44 11.41
CA SER A 609 20.59 49.82 11.67
C SER A 609 21.54 49.14 10.69
N ALA A 610 22.26 49.96 9.93
CA ALA A 610 23.47 49.61 9.21
C ALA A 610 24.67 49.55 10.16
N ARG A 611 25.65 48.69 9.87
CA ARG A 611 27.07 48.99 10.05
C ARG A 611 27.93 48.14 9.11
N ALA A 612 28.90 48.82 8.52
CA ALA A 612 29.86 48.36 7.55
C ALA A 612 31.07 47.70 8.21
N SER A 613 31.63 46.70 7.53
CA SER A 613 33.05 46.48 7.22
C SER A 613 33.20 45.21 6.41
#